data_AF-A0ABD0QW13-F1
#
_entry.id   AF-A0ABD0QW13-F1
#
_cell.length_a   1.000
_cell.length_b   1.000
_cell.length_c   1.000
_cell.angle_alpha   90.00
_cell.angle_beta   90.00
_cell.angle_gamma   90.00
#
_symmetry.space_group_name_H-M   'P 1'
#
loop_
_entity.id
_entity.type
_entity.pdbx_description
1 polymer ?
#
loop_
_entity_poly.entity_id
_entity_poly.type
_entity_poly.pdbx_seq_one_letter_code
_entity_poly.pdbx_strand_id
1 'polypeptide(L)'
;PFYDNVYYPYPSDPPGTHSSAGIPSLLSSPQSQPSSGSLSRPAASTMSGPLTSSGVATSTGIPPPFKFRARRENVDWRRINAVDVDRVASEMDFHTLQEHITEVTFCNVEGERCQRCQSPVDPALIKLFRLAQLTVEYLLHSQDCLSISLQATEERLQAEAREREQLCVQLQKKSQDAKTLKEELKQRKKIIASQQAMFSAGIGANYHK
;
A
#
# COMPACT_ATOMS: atom_id res chain seq x y z
N PRO A 1 -0.75 -16.69 -9.03
CA PRO A 1 -0.82 -15.23 -9.30
C PRO A 1 -1.68 -14.84 -10.52
N PHE A 2 -2.01 -15.73 -11.46
CA PHE A 2 -2.93 -15.44 -12.56
C PHE A 2 -4.02 -16.52 -12.67
N TYR A 3 -5.29 -16.10 -12.77
CA TYR A 3 -6.45 -16.97 -13.02
C TYR A 3 -7.50 -16.18 -13.83
N ASP A 4 -8.12 -16.78 -14.85
CA ASP A 4 -9.11 -16.14 -15.74
C ASP A 4 -8.70 -14.75 -16.29
N ASN A 5 -7.43 -14.60 -16.69
CA ASN A 5 -6.87 -13.33 -17.17
C ASN A 5 -6.89 -12.19 -16.13
N VAL A 6 -6.93 -12.54 -14.85
CA VAL A 6 -6.87 -11.60 -13.72
C VAL A 6 -5.60 -11.87 -12.91
N TYR A 7 -4.84 -10.81 -12.62
CA TYR A 7 -3.70 -10.91 -11.70
C TYR A 7 -4.17 -10.76 -10.25
N TYR A 8 -3.75 -11.68 -9.40
CA TYR A 8 -3.94 -11.65 -7.96
C TYR A 8 -2.55 -11.50 -7.30
N PRO A 9 -2.29 -10.38 -6.61
CA PRO A 9 -1.07 -10.22 -5.82
C PRO A 9 -0.96 -11.36 -4.80
N TYR A 10 0.27 -11.84 -4.55
CA TYR A 10 0.50 -12.74 -3.44
C TYR A 10 0.08 -12.04 -2.14
N PRO A 11 -0.67 -12.70 -1.25
CA PRO A 11 -0.93 -12.15 0.07
C PRO A 11 0.42 -11.90 0.73
N SER A 12 0.67 -10.66 1.14
CA SER A 12 1.77 -10.34 2.03
C SER A 12 1.60 -11.22 3.26
N ASP A 13 2.58 -12.05 3.56
CA ASP A 13 2.55 -12.86 4.79
C ASP A 13 2.18 -11.96 5.96
N PRO A 14 1.20 -12.35 6.81
CA PRO A 14 0.96 -11.61 8.03
C PRO A 14 2.26 -11.58 8.84
N PRO A 15 2.51 -10.52 9.64
CA PRO A 15 3.72 -10.43 10.45
C PRO A 15 3.87 -11.70 11.28
N GLY A 16 4.84 -12.53 10.89
CA GLY A 16 5.04 -13.84 11.46
C GLY A 16 5.32 -13.72 12.96
N THR A 17 4.45 -14.33 13.75
CA THR A 17 4.83 -14.93 15.01
C THR A 17 5.91 -15.96 14.70
N HIS A 18 7.10 -15.69 15.20
CA HIS A 18 8.24 -16.59 15.21
C HIS A 18 7.80 -17.94 15.81
N SER A 19 7.85 -19.01 15.03
CA SER A 19 7.89 -20.35 15.59
C SER A 19 8.57 -21.32 14.63
N SER A 20 9.75 -21.78 15.05
CA SER A 20 10.56 -22.80 14.41
C SER A 20 9.80 -24.10 14.25
N ALA A 21 9.62 -24.57 13.01
CA ALA A 21 9.76 -25.98 12.62
C ALA A 21 9.49 -26.08 11.11
N GLY A 22 10.40 -26.74 10.39
CA GLY A 22 10.27 -26.93 8.95
C GLY A 22 9.06 -27.79 8.59
N ILE A 23 8.37 -27.38 7.53
CA ILE A 23 7.76 -28.14 6.41
C ILE A 23 6.69 -27.23 5.80
N PRO A 24 6.84 -26.77 4.54
CA PRO A 24 5.74 -26.11 3.84
C PRO A 24 4.70 -27.15 3.42
N SER A 25 3.50 -27.07 3.98
CA SER A 25 2.34 -27.84 3.54
C SER A 25 1.93 -27.42 2.12
N LEU A 26 2.47 -28.13 1.13
CA LEU A 26 1.88 -28.19 -0.21
C LEU A 26 0.60 -29.02 -0.10
N LEU A 27 -0.57 -28.37 -0.08
CA LEU A 27 -1.86 -28.91 -0.52
C LEU A 27 -2.96 -27.89 -0.22
N SER A 28 -3.32 -27.10 -1.22
CA SER A 28 -4.61 -26.42 -1.30
C SER A 28 -4.93 -26.18 -2.77
N SER A 29 -5.18 -27.26 -3.50
CA SER A 29 -5.86 -27.20 -4.79
C SER A 29 -7.38 -27.26 -4.58
N PRO A 30 -8.18 -26.58 -5.41
CA PRO A 30 -9.61 -26.38 -5.21
C PRO A 30 -10.43 -27.44 -5.95
N GLN A 31 -11.15 -28.30 -5.23
CA GLN A 31 -12.23 -29.08 -5.84
C GLN A 31 -13.15 -29.66 -4.78
N SER A 32 -14.40 -29.16 -4.72
CA SER A 32 -15.64 -29.94 -4.57
C SER A 32 -16.83 -28.99 -4.40
N GLN A 33 -17.74 -29.01 -5.37
CA GLN A 33 -19.12 -28.57 -5.19
C GLN A 33 -19.86 -29.55 -4.25
N PRO A 34 -21.03 -29.17 -3.71
CA PRO A 34 -22.25 -29.64 -4.38
C PRO A 34 -23.38 -28.61 -4.48
N SER A 35 -24.20 -28.84 -5.50
CA SER A 35 -25.43 -28.16 -5.89
C SER A 35 -26.55 -28.23 -4.85
N SER A 36 -27.40 -27.19 -4.79
CA SER A 36 -28.87 -27.30 -4.64
C SER A 36 -29.58 -25.95 -4.80
N GLY A 37 -30.70 -25.94 -5.56
CA GLY A 37 -31.92 -25.22 -5.16
C GLY A 37 -32.19 -23.81 -5.71
N SER A 38 -32.77 -23.77 -6.92
CA SER A 38 -34.00 -23.04 -7.32
C SER A 38 -34.18 -21.50 -7.19
N LEU A 39 -34.78 -20.97 -8.29
CA LEU A 39 -35.75 -19.86 -8.39
C LEU A 39 -35.24 -18.41 -8.34
N SER A 40 -35.21 -17.76 -9.51
CA SER A 40 -36.13 -16.64 -9.91
C SER A 40 -35.43 -15.57 -10.77
N ARG A 41 -35.99 -15.31 -11.96
CA ARG A 41 -35.72 -14.15 -12.83
C ARG A 41 -36.89 -13.16 -12.67
N PRO A 42 -36.68 -11.84 -12.78
CA PRO A 42 -37.10 -11.11 -14.00
C PRO A 42 -36.06 -10.04 -14.43
N ALA A 43 -35.71 -9.88 -15.71
CA ALA A 43 -36.34 -9.06 -16.76
C ALA A 43 -36.28 -7.52 -16.55
N ALA A 44 -35.30 -6.90 -17.24
CA ALA A 44 -35.24 -5.58 -17.91
C ALA A 44 -35.91 -4.32 -17.31
N SER A 45 -35.19 -3.19 -17.26
CA SER A 45 -35.26 -2.11 -18.29
C SER A 45 -34.49 -0.83 -17.89
N THR A 46 -33.72 -0.30 -18.84
CA THR A 46 -33.53 1.13 -19.23
C THR A 46 -32.99 2.24 -18.29
N MET A 47 -31.89 2.85 -18.78
CA MET A 47 -31.64 4.29 -19.00
C MET A 47 -30.80 5.13 -17.99
N SER A 48 -29.65 5.56 -18.52
CA SER A 48 -29.10 6.94 -18.50
C SER A 48 -28.33 7.47 -17.28
N GLY A 49 -27.11 7.96 -17.55
CA GLY A 49 -26.51 9.09 -16.84
C GLY A 49 -25.10 8.85 -16.28
N PRO A 50 -24.11 9.71 -16.56
CA PRO A 50 -22.70 9.43 -16.32
C PRO A 50 -22.33 9.71 -14.86
N LEU A 51 -21.67 8.77 -14.20
CA LEU A 51 -21.10 9.00 -12.88
C LEU A 51 -19.66 8.52 -12.85
N THR A 52 -18.77 9.51 -12.85
CA THR A 52 -17.53 9.58 -12.07
C THR A 52 -17.34 8.39 -11.13
N SER A 53 -16.65 7.34 -11.59
CA SER A 53 -16.21 6.26 -10.71
C SER A 53 -14.90 6.65 -10.02
N SER A 54 -14.95 7.70 -9.21
CA SER A 54 -14.08 7.77 -8.03
C SER A 54 -14.65 6.77 -7.04
N GLY A 55 -14.37 5.49 -7.28
CA GLY A 55 -14.74 4.41 -6.39
C GLY A 55 -13.94 4.55 -5.10
N VAL A 56 -14.58 5.07 -4.07
CA VAL A 56 -14.12 5.01 -2.69
C VAL A 56 -14.01 3.54 -2.33
N ALA A 57 -12.80 2.98 -2.44
CA ALA A 57 -12.50 1.66 -1.96
C ALA A 57 -12.38 1.74 -0.43
N THR A 58 -13.19 0.92 0.23
CA THR A 58 -13.13 0.55 1.64
C THR A 58 -11.69 0.30 2.11
N SER A 59 -11.41 0.69 3.35
CA SER A 59 -10.12 0.67 4.05
C SER A 59 -9.54 -0.74 4.30
N THR A 60 -9.28 -1.48 3.24
CA THR A 60 -8.35 -2.61 3.23
C THR A 60 -7.35 -2.28 2.13
N GLY A 61 -6.08 -2.12 2.48
CA GLY A 61 -5.01 -1.70 1.57
C GLY A 61 -4.65 -2.70 0.47
N ILE A 62 -5.64 -3.43 -0.06
CA ILE A 62 -5.50 -4.39 -1.15
C ILE A 62 -6.09 -3.74 -2.41
N PRO A 63 -5.26 -3.47 -3.42
CA PRO A 63 -5.72 -2.95 -4.70
C PRO A 63 -6.77 -3.90 -5.32
N PRO A 64 -7.78 -3.37 -6.02
CA PRO A 64 -8.74 -4.20 -6.74
C PRO A 64 -8.03 -5.07 -7.79
N PRO A 65 -8.60 -6.23 -8.15
CA PRO A 65 -8.00 -7.15 -9.12
C PRO A 65 -7.81 -6.49 -10.48
N PHE A 66 -6.61 -6.63 -11.06
CA PHE A 66 -6.26 -6.03 -12.34
C PHE A 66 -6.83 -6.81 -13.52
N LYS A 67 -7.44 -6.07 -14.45
CA LYS A 67 -7.86 -6.57 -15.76
C LYS A 67 -7.62 -5.51 -16.81
N PHE A 68 -7.15 -5.93 -17.98
CA PHE A 68 -6.99 -5.02 -19.11
C PHE A 68 -8.33 -4.44 -19.56
N ARG A 69 -8.36 -3.13 -19.78
CA ARG A 69 -9.52 -2.40 -20.26
C ARG A 69 -9.74 -2.65 -21.76
N ALA A 70 -11.00 -2.79 -22.15
CA ALA A 70 -11.39 -2.82 -23.56
C ALA A 70 -11.09 -1.47 -24.24
N ARG A 71 -10.40 -1.50 -25.38
CA ARG A 71 -10.00 -0.30 -26.13
C ARG A 71 -11.09 0.06 -27.13
N ARG A 72 -11.82 1.15 -26.87
CA ARG A 72 -13.00 1.57 -27.65
C ARG A 72 -12.84 2.94 -28.31
N GLU A 73 -11.84 3.69 -27.91
CA GLU A 73 -11.62 5.07 -28.36
C GLU A 73 -10.82 5.09 -29.66
N ASN A 74 -11.20 5.92 -30.62
CA ASN A 74 -10.47 6.02 -31.89
C ASN A 74 -9.16 6.80 -31.70
N VAL A 75 -8.21 6.57 -32.61
CA VAL A 75 -6.94 7.32 -32.60
C VAL A 75 -7.16 8.74 -33.11
N ASP A 76 -6.79 9.75 -32.32
CA ASP A 76 -6.68 11.14 -32.81
C ASP A 76 -5.36 11.34 -33.55
N TRP A 77 -5.35 10.99 -34.83
CA TRP A 77 -4.15 11.10 -35.65
C TRP A 77 -3.65 12.54 -35.82
N ARG A 78 -4.52 13.54 -35.74
CA ARG A 78 -4.08 14.94 -35.86
C ARG A 78 -3.18 15.29 -34.68
N ARG A 79 -3.58 14.85 -33.48
CA ARG A 79 -2.83 15.08 -32.25
C ARG A 79 -1.55 14.26 -32.21
N ILE A 80 -1.61 12.98 -32.59
CA ILE A 80 -0.42 12.11 -32.71
C ILE A 80 0.60 12.69 -33.69
N ASN A 81 0.16 13.17 -34.86
CA ASN A 81 1.06 13.73 -35.87
C ASN A 81 1.68 15.07 -35.47
N ALA A 82 1.14 15.77 -34.46
CA ALA A 82 1.70 17.01 -33.96
C ALA A 82 2.88 16.78 -32.99
N VAL A 83 3.06 15.56 -32.50
CA VAL A 83 4.13 15.20 -31.57
C VAL A 83 5.43 14.95 -32.31
N ASP A 84 6.47 15.70 -31.97
CA ASP A 84 7.84 15.44 -32.40
C ASP A 84 8.49 14.41 -31.47
N VAL A 85 8.51 13.15 -31.89
CA VAL A 85 8.99 12.02 -31.08
C VAL A 85 10.50 12.08 -30.84
N ASP A 86 11.28 12.56 -31.81
CA ASP A 86 12.74 12.66 -31.70
C ASP A 86 13.13 13.73 -30.68
N ARG A 87 12.40 14.86 -30.68
CA ARG A 87 12.58 15.89 -29.64
C ARG A 87 12.20 15.36 -28.27
N VAL A 88 11.04 14.70 -28.14
CA VAL A 88 10.59 14.11 -26.87
C VAL A 88 11.64 13.15 -26.30
N ALA A 89 12.25 12.32 -27.15
CA ALA A 89 13.28 11.37 -26.73
C ALA A 89 14.61 12.05 -26.36
N SER A 90 15.08 13.03 -27.13
CA SER A 90 16.35 13.70 -26.89
C SER A 90 16.34 14.67 -25.70
N GLU A 91 15.20 15.33 -25.47
CA GLU A 91 15.01 16.28 -24.38
C GLU A 91 14.43 15.64 -23.12
N MET A 92 14.06 14.36 -23.18
CA MET A 92 13.34 13.67 -22.09
C MET A 92 12.09 14.44 -21.66
N ASP A 93 11.29 14.89 -22.63
CA ASP A 93 10.07 15.65 -22.37
C ASP A 93 8.95 14.74 -21.83
N PHE A 94 9.03 14.47 -20.53
CA PHE A 94 8.07 13.66 -19.82
C PHE A 94 6.69 14.31 -19.77
N HIS A 95 6.60 15.63 -19.92
CA HIS A 95 5.32 16.32 -19.91
C HIS A 95 4.49 15.95 -21.13
N THR A 96 5.09 16.07 -22.33
CA THR A 96 4.45 15.64 -23.58
C THR A 96 4.10 14.14 -23.55
N LEU A 97 4.97 13.28 -23.02
CA LEU A 97 4.66 11.86 -22.86
C LEU A 97 3.46 11.63 -21.93
N GLN A 98 3.41 12.32 -20.79
CA GLN A 98 2.34 12.19 -19.82
C GLN A 98 0.99 12.67 -20.37
N GLU A 99 0.98 13.70 -21.21
CA GLU A 99 -0.24 14.17 -21.87
C GLU A 99 -0.84 13.14 -22.84
N HIS A 100 -0.01 12.31 -23.46
CA HIS A 100 -0.44 11.35 -24.49
C HIS A 100 -0.58 9.92 -23.96
N ILE A 101 -0.07 9.63 -22.75
CA ILE A 101 0.02 8.25 -22.23
C ILE A 101 -1.34 7.54 -22.21
N THR A 102 -2.39 8.21 -21.76
CA THR A 102 -3.75 7.64 -21.70
C THR A 102 -4.28 7.33 -23.10
N GLU A 103 -4.17 8.29 -24.02
CA GLU A 103 -4.71 8.18 -25.38
C GLU A 103 -4.01 7.06 -26.14
N VAL A 104 -2.68 6.98 -26.07
CA VAL A 104 -1.89 5.94 -26.73
C VAL A 104 -2.15 4.57 -26.11
N THR A 105 -2.27 4.49 -24.79
CA THR A 105 -2.45 3.21 -24.07
C THR A 105 -3.83 2.60 -24.32
N PHE A 106 -4.88 3.41 -24.40
CA PHE A 106 -6.27 2.93 -24.40
C PHE A 106 -7.01 3.09 -25.75
N CYS A 107 -6.39 3.65 -26.78
CA CYS A 107 -6.99 3.73 -28.11
C CYS A 107 -7.14 2.35 -28.79
N ASN A 108 -8.12 2.27 -29.68
CA ASN A 108 -8.36 1.14 -30.54
C ASN A 108 -7.60 1.32 -31.86
N VAL A 109 -6.58 0.50 -32.08
CA VAL A 109 -5.83 0.47 -33.34
C VAL A 109 -6.33 -0.58 -34.34
N GLU A 110 -7.32 -1.38 -33.95
CA GLU A 110 -7.87 -2.40 -34.85
C GLU A 110 -8.62 -1.75 -36.01
N GLY A 111 -8.23 -2.11 -37.22
CA GLY A 111 -8.86 -1.60 -38.44
C GLY A 111 -8.35 -0.24 -38.90
N GLU A 112 -7.32 0.31 -38.25
CA GLU A 112 -6.65 1.52 -38.70
C GLU A 112 -6.06 1.34 -40.11
N ARG A 113 -6.11 2.42 -40.89
CA ARG A 113 -5.71 2.45 -42.30
C ARG A 113 -4.71 3.57 -42.55
N CYS A 114 -3.83 3.35 -43.51
CA CYS A 114 -2.92 4.39 -43.97
C CYS A 114 -3.72 5.59 -44.51
N GLN A 115 -3.47 6.79 -43.98
CA GLN A 115 -4.20 8.00 -44.36
C GLN A 115 -4.05 8.37 -45.85
N ARG A 116 -2.93 7.96 -46.49
CA ARG A 116 -2.65 8.30 -47.89
C ARG A 116 -3.29 7.35 -48.89
N CYS A 117 -3.19 6.04 -48.66
CA CYS A 117 -3.63 5.03 -49.63
C CYS A 117 -4.80 4.17 -49.14
N GLN A 118 -5.29 4.39 -47.92
CA GLN A 118 -6.39 3.64 -47.29
C GLN A 118 -6.15 2.13 -47.14
N SER A 119 -4.92 1.67 -47.39
CA SER A 119 -4.49 0.29 -47.15
C SER A 119 -4.54 -0.02 -45.64
N PRO A 120 -4.97 -1.22 -45.25
CA PRO A 120 -4.93 -1.63 -43.85
C PRO A 120 -3.48 -1.63 -43.34
N VAL A 121 -3.30 -1.30 -42.07
CA VAL A 121 -2.00 -1.42 -41.40
C VAL A 121 -1.62 -2.89 -41.28
N ASP A 122 -0.33 -3.19 -41.39
CA ASP A 122 0.21 -4.55 -41.24
C ASP A 122 -0.24 -5.16 -39.90
N PRO A 123 -0.90 -6.34 -39.91
CA PRO A 123 -1.30 -7.04 -38.70
C PRO A 123 -0.17 -7.27 -37.68
N ALA A 124 1.08 -7.44 -38.13
CA ALA A 124 2.24 -7.59 -37.24
C ALA A 124 2.53 -6.31 -36.45
N LEU A 125 2.42 -5.14 -37.09
CA LEU A 125 2.56 -3.84 -36.44
C LEU A 125 1.41 -3.56 -35.47
N ILE A 126 0.17 -3.92 -35.84
CA ILE A 126 -0.98 -3.85 -34.94
C ILE A 126 -0.76 -4.71 -33.69
N LYS A 127 -0.26 -5.94 -33.85
CA LYS A 127 0.07 -6.83 -32.71
C LYS A 127 1.17 -6.25 -31.83
N LEU A 128 2.24 -5.72 -32.43
CA LEU A 128 3.33 -5.10 -31.70
C LEU A 128 2.84 -3.91 -30.87
N PHE A 129 2.01 -3.05 -31.47
CA PHE A 129 1.43 -1.91 -30.77
C PHE A 129 0.46 -2.35 -29.66
N ARG A 130 -0.40 -3.34 -29.92
CA ARG A 130 -1.26 -3.93 -28.88
C ARG A 130 -0.45 -4.46 -27.69
N LEU A 131 0.67 -5.15 -27.95
CA LEU A 131 1.57 -5.60 -26.88
C LEU A 131 2.15 -4.41 -26.11
N ALA A 132 2.62 -3.37 -26.80
CA ALA A 132 3.11 -2.16 -26.15
C ALA A 132 2.03 -1.49 -25.28
N GLN A 133 0.80 -1.36 -25.77
CA GLN A 133 -0.33 -0.84 -25.01
C GLN A 133 -0.62 -1.66 -23.75
N LEU A 134 -0.60 -2.99 -23.84
CA LEU A 134 -0.82 -3.87 -22.68
C LEU A 134 0.34 -3.75 -21.68
N THR A 135 1.57 -3.66 -22.16
CA THR A 135 2.74 -3.42 -21.32
C THR A 135 2.62 -2.09 -20.57
N VAL A 136 2.28 -1.00 -21.26
CA VAL A 136 2.12 0.33 -20.62
C VAL A 136 0.96 0.31 -19.61
N GLU A 137 -0.18 -0.28 -19.95
CA GLU A 137 -1.31 -0.41 -19.00
C GLU A 137 -0.92 -1.19 -17.74
N TYR A 138 -0.15 -2.27 -17.88
CA TYR A 138 0.37 -3.03 -16.74
C TYR A 138 1.37 -2.21 -15.91
N LEU A 139 2.24 -1.42 -16.56
CA LEU A 139 3.19 -0.55 -15.88
C LEU A 139 2.48 0.56 -15.09
N LEU A 140 1.45 1.17 -15.66
CA LEU A 140 0.60 2.15 -14.96
C LEU A 140 -0.05 1.53 -13.71
N HIS A 141 -0.66 0.35 -13.87
CA HIS A 141 -1.24 -0.36 -12.73
C HIS A 141 -0.19 -0.71 -11.65
N SER A 142 1.00 -1.13 -12.08
CA SER A 142 2.10 -1.44 -11.16
C SER A 142 2.57 -0.19 -10.42
N GLN A 143 2.65 0.96 -11.09
CA GLN A 143 2.96 2.24 -10.48
C GLN A 143 1.92 2.64 -9.43
N ASP A 144 0.63 2.48 -9.72
CA ASP A 144 -0.45 2.77 -8.77
C ASP A 144 -0.35 1.87 -7.53
N CYS A 145 -0.15 0.56 -7.74
CA CYS A 145 0.02 -0.40 -6.64
C CYS A 145 1.22 -0.06 -5.74
N LEU A 146 2.37 0.25 -6.36
CA LEU A 146 3.58 0.62 -5.65
C LEU A 146 3.40 1.94 -4.88
N SER A 147 2.73 2.93 -5.47
CA SER A 147 2.46 4.23 -4.84
C SER A 147 1.58 4.07 -3.60
N ILE A 148 0.50 3.27 -3.70
CA ILE A 148 -0.38 2.98 -2.56
C ILE A 148 0.37 2.21 -1.47
N SER A 149 1.16 1.22 -1.84
CA SER A 149 1.95 0.42 -0.89
C SER A 149 3.02 1.26 -0.16
N LEU A 150 3.67 2.17 -0.88
CA LEU A 150 4.64 3.10 -0.32
C LEU A 150 3.96 4.04 0.67
N GLN A 151 2.85 4.67 0.28
CA GLN A 151 2.09 5.57 1.15
C GLN A 151 1.65 4.86 2.44
N ALA A 152 1.09 3.65 2.34
CA ALA A 152 0.68 2.88 3.52
C ALA A 152 1.86 2.54 4.45
N THR A 153 3.04 2.28 3.89
CA THR A 153 4.26 2.01 4.67
C THR A 153 4.78 3.28 5.34
N GLU A 154 4.76 4.42 4.66
CA GLU A 154 5.14 5.71 5.21
C GLU A 154 4.22 6.15 6.36
N GLU A 155 2.91 5.97 6.21
CA GLU A 155 1.93 6.26 7.26
C GLU A 155 2.16 5.40 8.51
N ARG A 156 2.43 4.10 8.33
CA ARG A 156 2.79 3.20 9.43
C ARG A 156 4.09 3.62 10.12
N LEU A 157 5.13 3.94 9.35
CA LEU A 157 6.39 4.41 9.89
C LEU A 157 6.21 5.69 10.72
N GLN A 158 5.39 6.64 10.25
CA GLN A 158 5.08 7.86 10.99
C GLN A 158 4.28 7.58 12.27
N ALA A 159 3.39 6.58 12.28
CA ALA A 159 2.66 6.17 13.48
C ALA A 159 3.60 5.55 14.52
N GLU A 160 4.46 4.62 14.11
CA GLU A 160 5.46 3.99 14.98
C GLU A 160 6.47 5.01 15.52
N ALA A 161 6.88 5.99 14.70
CA ALA A 161 7.78 7.06 15.15
C ALA A 161 7.16 7.92 16.27
N ARG A 162 5.86 8.26 16.15
CA ARG A 162 5.11 8.99 17.17
C ARG A 162 4.94 8.18 18.45
N GLU A 163 4.62 6.90 18.32
CA GLU A 163 4.52 5.99 19.47
C GLU A 163 5.86 5.88 20.22
N ARG A 164 6.96 5.70 19.48
CA ARG A 164 8.31 5.66 20.04
C ARG A 164 8.64 6.94 20.81
N GLU A 165 8.34 8.11 20.25
CA GLU A 165 8.56 9.39 20.92
C GLU A 165 7.77 9.48 22.24
N GLN A 166 6.49 9.09 22.21
CA GLN A 166 5.65 9.06 23.40
C GLN A 166 6.21 8.10 24.47
N LEU A 167 6.70 6.92 24.08
CA LEU A 167 7.33 5.96 24.98
C LEU A 167 8.63 6.50 25.57
N CYS A 168 9.45 7.20 24.79
CA CYS A 168 10.67 7.85 25.28
C CYS A 168 10.36 8.90 26.36
N VAL A 169 9.35 9.74 26.15
CA VAL A 169 8.91 10.73 27.15
C VAL A 169 8.44 10.04 28.44
N GLN A 170 7.64 8.97 28.32
CA GLN A 170 7.19 8.19 29.48
C GLN A 170 8.36 7.55 30.23
N LEU A 171 9.32 6.97 29.52
CA LEU A 171 10.51 6.36 30.10
C LEU A 171 11.35 7.39 30.86
N GLN A 172 11.55 8.58 30.27
CA GLN A 172 12.27 9.67 30.93
C GLN A 172 11.59 10.11 32.22
N LYS A 173 10.25 10.25 32.20
CA LYS A 173 9.46 10.58 33.39
C LYS A 173 9.63 9.52 34.48
N LYS A 174 9.46 8.23 34.14
CA LYS A 174 9.64 7.12 35.10
C LYS A 174 11.06 7.05 35.66
N SER A 175 12.07 7.32 34.83
CA SER A 175 13.46 7.39 35.28
C SER A 175 13.67 8.51 36.30
N GLN A 176 13.08 9.68 36.06
CA GLN A 176 13.17 10.81 36.98
C GLN A 176 12.44 10.53 38.30
N ASP A 177 11.22 9.99 38.24
CA ASP A 177 10.45 9.61 39.43
C ASP A 177 11.23 8.60 40.29
N ALA A 178 11.88 7.61 39.66
CA ALA A 178 12.70 6.62 40.35
C ALA A 178 13.93 7.23 41.04
N LYS A 179 14.57 8.24 40.41
CA LYS A 179 15.68 8.98 41.03
C LYS A 179 15.22 9.74 42.27
N THR A 180 14.12 10.50 42.15
CA THR A 180 13.53 11.25 43.26
C THR A 180 13.17 10.32 44.42
N LEU A 181 12.49 9.20 44.15
CA LEU A 181 12.14 8.21 45.18
C LEU A 181 13.38 7.61 45.86
N LYS A 182 14.46 7.36 45.10
CA LYS A 182 15.72 6.85 45.67
C LYS A 182 16.36 7.86 46.61
N GLU A 183 16.31 9.15 46.27
CA GLU A 183 16.81 10.23 47.12
C GLU A 183 15.97 10.38 48.39
N GLU A 184 14.64 10.38 48.29
CA GLU A 184 13.73 10.40 49.44
C GLU A 184 13.98 9.21 50.37
N LEU A 185 14.13 8.01 49.82
CA LEU A 185 14.44 6.80 50.61
C LEU A 185 15.77 6.94 51.35
N LYS A 186 16.80 7.50 50.71
CA LYS A 186 18.10 7.75 51.35
C LYS A 186 17.96 8.76 52.48
N GLN A 187 17.20 9.83 52.28
CA GLN A 187 16.95 10.85 53.29
C GLN A 187 16.17 10.28 54.49
N ARG A 188 15.08 9.52 54.24
CA ARG A 188 14.31 8.84 55.30
C ARG A 188 15.17 7.89 56.12
N LYS A 189 16.03 7.08 55.46
CA LYS A 189 16.99 6.22 56.16
C LYS A 189 17.95 7.00 57.07
N LYS A 190 18.46 8.14 56.61
CA LYS A 190 19.34 9.01 57.43
C LYS A 190 18.60 9.57 58.66
N ILE A 191 17.36 10.02 58.50
CA ILE A 191 16.53 10.51 59.61
C ILE A 191 16.30 9.40 60.64
N ILE A 192 15.90 8.21 60.19
CA ILE A 192 15.67 7.05 61.07
C ILE A 192 16.95 6.68 61.84
N ALA A 193 18.10 6.61 61.16
CA ALA A 193 19.37 6.30 61.82
C ALA A 193 19.75 7.35 62.88
N SER A 194 19.53 8.64 62.59
CA SER A 194 19.76 9.72 63.55
C SER A 194 18.84 9.62 64.76
N GLN A 195 17.56 9.32 64.56
CA GLN A 195 16.59 9.12 65.64
C GLN A 195 16.99 7.93 66.51
N GLN A 196 17.35 6.79 65.90
CA GLN A 196 17.83 5.61 66.61
C GLN A 196 19.06 5.91 67.47
N ALA A 197 20.04 6.64 66.93
CA ALA A 197 21.23 7.05 67.68
C ALA A 197 20.88 7.94 68.89
N MET A 198 19.95 8.90 68.74
CA MET A 198 19.47 9.73 69.85
C MET A 198 18.77 8.91 70.93
N PHE A 199 17.91 7.96 70.56
CA PHE A 199 17.27 7.06 71.51
C PHE A 199 18.30 6.20 72.26
N SER A 200 19.26 5.60 71.56
CA SER A 200 20.30 4.79 72.20
C SER A 200 21.18 5.60 73.15
N ALA A 201 21.56 6.83 72.80
CA ALA A 201 22.35 7.71 73.67
C ALA A 201 21.56 8.19 74.90
N GLY A 202 20.28 8.53 74.74
CA GLY A 202 19.40 8.92 75.85
C GLY A 202 19.09 7.77 76.82
N ILE A 203 18.99 6.54 76.32
CA ILE A 203 18.84 5.34 77.13
C ILE A 203 20.14 5.06 77.90
N GLY A 204 21.32 5.14 77.26
CA GLY A 204 22.62 4.94 77.92
C GLY A 204 22.95 5.95 79.04
N ALA A 205 22.46 7.19 78.93
CA ALA A 205 22.63 8.21 79.96
C ALA A 205 21.74 8.00 81.20
N ASN A 206 20.61 7.30 81.06
CA ASN A 206 19.65 7.05 82.14
C ASN A 206 19.96 5.81 83.00
N TYR A 207 20.92 4.97 82.60
CA TYR A 207 21.32 3.76 83.35
C TYR A 207 22.61 3.94 84.18
N HIS A 208 23.15 5.17 84.29
CA HIS A 208 24.38 5.49 85.05
C HIS A 208 24.13 6.27 86.36
N LYS A 209 22.97 6.11 87.00
CA LYS A 209 22.67 6.73 88.30
C LYS A 209 22.34 5.69 89.36
#